data_AF-A0A0P0NE34-F1
#
_entry.id   AF-A0A0P0NE34-F1
#
_cell.length_a   1.000
_cell.length_b   1.000
_cell.length_c   1.000
_cell.angle_alpha   90.00
_cell.angle_beta   90.00
_cell.angle_gamma   90.00
#
_symmetry.space_group_name_H-M   'P 1'
#
loop_
_entity.id
_entity.type
_entity.pdbx_description
1 polymer ?
#
loop_
_entity_poly.entity_id
_entity_poly.type
_entity_poly.pdbx_seq_one_letter_code
_entity_poly.pdbx_strand_id
1 'polypeptide(L)'
;MNKKTLLSALFFCLSLTASIAQENSSKEKTTANTKKMEWFTDAKLGIFIHWGVYSVNGISESWAFFNNYINHDNYMKQLDGFNASKYQPEEWVKLIKESGAKYSVITTKHHDGVSLWDTKAPNATTTIKHSAAKKDLISPFVKALKASGLKTGLYFSLPDWSYNDYDVFTREHKRYLLKEAPKRWNTFLNYYQQQLNELSANFKPDLIWFDGDWEHNGEEWQAQKVLKNLRSYNSDIIINSRLNHHGDYETPEQGIPVVKPAGDYWELCYTINDSWGYQPYDNKYKSPNMIIRTLVDCISMGGNLLLDIGPKADGTIPQQQVAVLKGLARWTSKHGEAIYGTRAGIPAEHFNGKTSLSKDKKTLYLYADWAPNGGIFNLNGVLSKVKSAKIVGSSELLSYKKDGNNLSLKIPENAADQDVTVIAIQFNEPIRLAEKTVVTAAITPQKNSNDQDQILQIASAIHDGNNPFLTTKLTIDGLGMETEKKSLSPTLYNWITKNSESLYKTTKGLPEGHYQGKSALSADKQTLFLFVEGKPTGPIALKGIKNKISRIRIVGEGTMMEPEIYNKLYWSSVPGIVYIPVPEDRLDKKLTVIAVLLDGPVDLYREKVGAIESNL
;
A
#
# COMPACT_ATOMS: atom_id res chain seq x y z
N MET A 1 38.98 -29.18 -48.57
CA MET A 1 38.46 -28.71 -47.25
C MET A 1 38.24 -29.94 -46.36
N ASN A 2 38.91 -29.99 -45.21
CA ASN A 2 38.95 -31.19 -44.36
C ASN A 2 37.62 -31.39 -43.62
N LYS A 3 37.09 -32.62 -43.55
CA LYS A 3 35.77 -32.93 -42.94
C LYS A 3 35.64 -32.41 -41.50
N LYS A 4 36.75 -32.37 -40.74
CA LYS A 4 36.79 -31.83 -39.38
C LYS A 4 36.50 -30.33 -39.33
N THR A 5 36.98 -29.54 -40.31
CA THR A 5 36.78 -28.10 -40.35
C THR A 5 35.33 -27.72 -40.69
N LEU A 6 34.66 -28.53 -41.53
CA LEU A 6 33.23 -28.36 -41.83
C LEU A 6 32.34 -28.68 -40.62
N LEU A 7 32.64 -29.74 -39.87
CA LEU A 7 31.88 -30.09 -38.66
C LEU A 7 32.02 -29.04 -37.56
N SER A 8 33.22 -28.50 -37.35
CA SER A 8 33.45 -27.43 -36.36
C SER A 8 32.74 -26.12 -36.73
N ALA A 9 32.73 -25.75 -38.01
CA ALA A 9 31.99 -24.58 -38.48
C ALA A 9 30.46 -24.77 -38.34
N LEU A 10 29.95 -25.98 -38.61
CA LEU A 10 28.53 -26.30 -38.43
C LEU A 10 28.12 -26.23 -36.95
N PHE A 11 28.95 -26.76 -36.05
CA PHE A 11 28.70 -26.72 -34.60
C PHE A 11 28.73 -25.29 -34.05
N PHE A 12 29.62 -24.44 -34.57
CA PHE A 12 29.72 -23.03 -34.18
C PHE A 12 28.56 -22.19 -34.72
N CYS A 13 28.08 -22.48 -35.93
CA CYS A 13 26.85 -21.86 -36.45
C CYS A 13 25.61 -22.32 -35.65
N LEU A 14 25.50 -23.61 -35.32
CA LEU A 14 24.40 -24.14 -34.50
C LEU A 14 24.38 -23.52 -33.09
N SER A 15 25.54 -23.35 -32.45
CA SER A 15 25.63 -22.71 -31.14
C SER A 15 25.29 -21.22 -31.18
N LEU A 16 25.74 -20.48 -32.21
CA LEU A 16 25.34 -19.07 -32.39
C LEU A 16 23.82 -18.93 -32.63
N THR A 17 23.23 -19.79 -33.46
CA THR A 17 21.77 -19.74 -33.70
C THR A 17 20.95 -20.07 -32.45
N ALA A 18 21.43 -20.99 -31.60
CA ALA A 18 20.79 -21.32 -30.34
C ALA A 18 20.87 -20.16 -29.32
N SER A 19 22.02 -19.48 -29.21
CA SER A 19 22.19 -18.31 -28.34
C SER A 19 21.32 -17.13 -28.79
N ILE A 20 21.27 -16.85 -30.10
CA ILE A 20 20.43 -15.77 -30.65
C ILE A 20 18.93 -16.10 -30.48
N ALA A 21 18.52 -17.36 -30.66
CA ALA A 21 17.15 -17.79 -30.41
C ALA A 21 16.75 -17.70 -28.94
N GLN A 22 17.67 -18.01 -28.02
CA GLN A 22 17.44 -17.90 -26.58
C GLN A 22 17.37 -16.44 -26.11
N GLU A 23 18.16 -15.55 -26.69
CA GLU A 23 18.12 -14.10 -26.40
C GLU A 23 16.89 -13.41 -27.02
N ASN A 24 16.47 -13.81 -28.21
CA ASN A 24 15.21 -13.33 -28.81
C ASN A 24 13.99 -13.86 -28.04
N SER A 25 13.99 -15.12 -27.61
CA SER A 25 12.91 -15.69 -26.80
C SER A 25 12.80 -15.02 -25.42
N SER A 26 13.92 -14.66 -24.78
CA SER A 26 13.91 -13.94 -23.52
C SER A 26 13.43 -12.49 -23.70
N LYS A 27 13.90 -11.77 -24.73
CA LYS A 27 13.42 -10.41 -25.06
C LYS A 27 11.95 -10.38 -25.45
N GLU A 28 11.45 -11.33 -26.22
CA GLU A 28 10.03 -11.46 -26.56
C GLU A 28 9.17 -11.76 -25.34
N LYS A 29 9.61 -12.66 -24.45
CA LYS A 29 8.92 -12.93 -23.17
C LYS A 29 8.89 -11.71 -22.26
N THR A 30 9.99 -10.97 -22.15
CA THR A 30 10.02 -9.72 -21.37
C THR A 30 9.09 -8.66 -21.95
N THR A 31 9.09 -8.48 -23.29
CA THR A 31 8.25 -7.48 -23.97
C THR A 31 6.75 -7.82 -23.88
N ALA A 32 6.39 -9.09 -24.04
CA ALA A 32 5.01 -9.56 -23.89
C ALA A 32 4.51 -9.40 -22.44
N ASN A 33 5.35 -9.73 -21.45
CA ASN A 33 5.02 -9.54 -20.03
C ASN A 33 4.82 -8.05 -19.68
N THR A 34 5.67 -7.16 -20.21
CA THR A 34 5.50 -5.71 -20.04
C THR A 34 4.17 -5.21 -20.61
N LYS A 35 3.77 -5.67 -21.80
CA LYS A 35 2.50 -5.26 -22.42
C LYS A 35 1.28 -5.72 -21.62
N LYS A 36 1.31 -6.96 -21.11
CA LYS A 36 0.26 -7.52 -20.24
C LYS A 36 0.07 -6.70 -18.96
N MET A 37 1.18 -6.32 -18.31
CA MET A 37 1.16 -5.62 -17.02
C MET A 37 0.90 -4.10 -17.13
N GLU A 38 0.82 -3.55 -18.34
CA GLU A 38 0.64 -2.11 -18.56
C GLU A 38 -0.66 -1.59 -17.95
N TRP A 39 -1.79 -2.26 -18.19
CA TRP A 39 -3.09 -1.82 -17.63
C TRP A 39 -3.09 -1.86 -16.11
N PHE A 40 -2.45 -2.88 -15.52
CA PHE A 40 -2.37 -3.05 -14.08
C PHE A 40 -1.51 -1.95 -13.46
N THR A 41 -0.35 -1.68 -14.05
CA THR A 41 0.54 -0.60 -13.61
C THR A 41 -0.13 0.78 -13.72
N ASP A 42 -0.99 0.96 -14.72
CA ASP A 42 -1.71 2.23 -14.92
C ASP A 42 -2.93 2.40 -14.02
N ALA A 43 -3.51 1.29 -13.56
CA ALA A 43 -4.77 1.27 -12.80
C ALA A 43 -4.67 1.93 -11.43
N LYS A 44 -3.58 1.68 -10.68
CA LYS A 44 -3.26 2.16 -9.32
C LYS A 44 -4.24 1.83 -8.20
N LEU A 45 -5.54 1.76 -8.48
CA LEU A 45 -6.60 1.56 -7.50
C LEU A 45 -7.57 0.48 -7.97
N GLY A 46 -7.78 -0.53 -7.13
CA GLY A 46 -8.81 -1.55 -7.27
C GLY A 46 -9.65 -1.67 -6.00
N ILE A 47 -10.83 -2.27 -6.13
CA ILE A 47 -11.68 -2.63 -4.98
C ILE A 47 -11.73 -4.15 -4.80
N PHE A 48 -11.33 -4.62 -3.63
CA PHE A 48 -11.51 -6.00 -3.19
C PHE A 48 -12.89 -6.16 -2.54
N ILE A 49 -13.50 -7.33 -2.68
CA ILE A 49 -14.77 -7.65 -2.07
C ILE A 49 -14.69 -9.03 -1.42
N HIS A 50 -14.68 -9.07 -0.09
CA HIS A 50 -14.87 -10.29 0.69
C HIS A 50 -16.33 -10.44 1.10
N TRP A 51 -17.04 -11.31 0.38
CA TRP A 51 -18.44 -11.61 0.63
C TRP A 51 -18.71 -13.10 0.63
N GLY A 52 -19.48 -13.57 1.61
CA GLY A 52 -19.79 -14.98 1.78
C GLY A 52 -20.64 -15.23 3.02
N VAL A 53 -20.84 -16.51 3.35
CA VAL A 53 -21.74 -16.93 4.45
C VAL A 53 -21.32 -16.37 5.80
N TYR A 54 -20.03 -16.10 6.01
CA TYR A 54 -19.50 -15.44 7.21
C TYR A 54 -20.12 -14.06 7.50
N SER A 55 -20.69 -13.40 6.50
CA SER A 55 -21.38 -12.11 6.67
C SER A 55 -22.71 -12.19 7.41
N VAL A 56 -23.25 -13.40 7.66
CA VAL A 56 -24.55 -13.60 8.34
C VAL A 56 -24.42 -13.31 9.82
N ASN A 57 -23.51 -14.01 10.50
CA ASN A 57 -23.24 -13.76 11.92
C ASN A 57 -22.13 -12.72 12.11
N GLY A 58 -21.48 -12.30 11.03
CA GLY A 58 -20.45 -11.28 11.05
C GLY A 58 -19.17 -11.73 11.74
N ILE A 59 -18.69 -12.92 11.37
CA ILE A 59 -17.50 -13.57 11.93
C ILE A 59 -16.40 -13.66 10.87
N SER A 60 -15.17 -13.99 11.28
CA SER A 60 -14.04 -14.10 10.34
C SER A 60 -14.28 -15.15 9.25
N GLU A 61 -13.89 -14.80 8.02
CA GLU A 61 -13.99 -15.59 6.79
C GLU A 61 -13.24 -16.92 6.90
N SER A 62 -13.98 -18.02 7.12
CA SER A 62 -13.50 -19.41 7.25
C SER A 62 -12.62 -19.68 8.48
N TRP A 63 -11.79 -18.72 8.90
CA TRP A 63 -10.88 -18.82 10.03
C TRP A 63 -11.59 -19.07 11.36
N ALA A 64 -12.85 -18.62 11.49
CA ALA A 64 -13.62 -18.85 12.70
C ALA A 64 -13.77 -20.35 13.03
N PHE A 65 -14.02 -21.21 12.03
CA PHE A 65 -14.09 -22.65 12.27
C PHE A 65 -12.73 -23.35 12.14
N PHE A 66 -11.86 -22.86 11.25
CA PHE A 66 -10.52 -23.42 11.10
C PHE A 66 -9.71 -23.34 12.40
N ASN A 67 -9.87 -22.24 13.15
CA ASN A 67 -9.25 -22.02 14.45
C ASN A 67 -10.10 -22.56 15.63
N ASN A 68 -11.14 -23.36 15.35
CA ASN A 68 -12.01 -23.99 16.35
C ASN A 68 -12.76 -23.01 17.28
N TYR A 69 -12.90 -21.72 16.93
CA TYR A 69 -13.72 -20.77 17.71
C TYR A 69 -15.22 -21.06 17.62
N ILE A 70 -15.62 -21.72 16.53
CA ILE A 70 -16.95 -22.29 16.29
C ILE A 70 -16.75 -23.63 15.58
N ASN A 71 -17.62 -24.62 15.80
CA ASN A 71 -17.55 -25.85 15.03
C ASN A 71 -18.02 -25.64 13.58
N HIS A 72 -17.58 -26.54 12.68
CA HIS A 72 -17.90 -26.46 11.25
C HIS A 72 -19.40 -26.47 10.97
N ASP A 73 -20.17 -27.36 11.61
CA ASP A 73 -21.63 -27.44 11.41
C ASP A 73 -22.33 -26.11 11.72
N ASN A 74 -21.99 -25.47 12.83
CA ASN A 74 -22.56 -24.19 13.20
C ASN A 74 -22.08 -23.06 12.28
N TYR A 75 -20.85 -23.13 11.78
CA TYR A 75 -20.36 -22.21 10.76
C TYR A 75 -21.17 -22.34 9.46
N MET A 76 -21.41 -23.57 9.00
CA MET A 76 -22.13 -23.85 7.76
C MET A 76 -23.64 -23.57 7.84
N LYS A 77 -24.26 -23.61 9.03
CA LYS A 77 -25.65 -23.14 9.25
C LYS A 77 -25.89 -21.70 8.79
N GLN A 78 -24.86 -20.87 8.66
CA GLN A 78 -24.97 -19.53 8.08
C GLN A 78 -25.48 -19.55 6.62
N LEU A 79 -25.38 -20.66 5.90
CA LEU A 79 -26.02 -20.82 4.59
C LEU A 79 -27.52 -20.48 4.65
N ASP A 80 -28.21 -20.79 5.75
CA ASP A 80 -29.64 -20.54 5.95
C ASP A 80 -29.97 -19.04 6.09
N GLY A 81 -28.99 -18.22 6.48
CA GLY A 81 -29.14 -16.77 6.62
C GLY A 81 -28.60 -15.96 5.43
N PHE A 82 -27.74 -16.56 4.61
CA PHE A 82 -27.09 -15.88 3.50
C PHE A 82 -28.02 -15.78 2.28
N ASN A 83 -28.81 -14.70 2.23
CA ASN A 83 -29.96 -14.54 1.34
C ASN A 83 -29.75 -13.60 0.15
N ALA A 84 -28.78 -12.68 0.19
CA ALA A 84 -28.54 -11.71 -0.90
C ALA A 84 -29.82 -10.98 -1.37
N SER A 85 -30.78 -10.71 -0.47
CA SER A 85 -32.11 -10.21 -0.82
C SER A 85 -32.12 -8.79 -1.40
N LYS A 86 -31.11 -7.99 -1.09
CA LYS A 86 -30.91 -6.60 -1.57
C LYS A 86 -29.67 -6.46 -2.45
N TYR A 87 -29.08 -7.57 -2.88
CA TYR A 87 -27.91 -7.58 -3.74
C TYR A 87 -28.24 -6.98 -5.12
N GLN A 88 -27.56 -5.88 -5.45
CA GLN A 88 -27.69 -5.14 -6.70
C GLN A 88 -26.28 -4.91 -7.28
N PRO A 89 -25.79 -5.81 -8.15
CA PRO A 89 -24.41 -5.74 -8.66
C PRO A 89 -24.13 -4.45 -9.42
N GLU A 90 -25.11 -3.89 -10.12
CA GLU A 90 -24.99 -2.63 -10.85
C GLU A 90 -24.70 -1.46 -9.90
N GLU A 91 -25.32 -1.43 -8.72
CA GLU A 91 -25.06 -0.40 -7.70
C GLU A 91 -23.68 -0.58 -7.05
N TRP A 92 -23.24 -1.83 -6.84
CA TRP A 92 -21.87 -2.09 -6.39
C TRP A 92 -20.85 -1.59 -7.41
N VAL A 93 -21.01 -1.97 -8.68
CA VAL A 93 -20.11 -1.58 -9.78
C VAL A 93 -20.11 -0.08 -10.00
N LYS A 94 -21.27 0.57 -9.87
CA LYS A 94 -21.38 2.03 -9.91
C LYS A 94 -20.54 2.67 -8.80
N LEU A 95 -20.69 2.24 -7.55
CA LEU A 95 -19.90 2.76 -6.43
C LEU A 95 -18.39 2.52 -6.62
N ILE A 96 -18.02 1.33 -7.10
CA ILE A 96 -16.62 0.99 -7.40
C ILE A 96 -16.05 1.95 -8.45
N LYS A 97 -16.78 2.16 -9.56
CA LYS A 97 -16.37 3.07 -10.63
C LYS A 97 -16.30 4.52 -10.15
N GLU A 98 -17.28 4.97 -9.37
CA GLU A 98 -17.32 6.31 -8.78
C GLU A 98 -16.14 6.55 -7.84
N SER A 99 -15.70 5.55 -7.07
CA SER A 99 -14.51 5.68 -6.20
C SER A 99 -13.21 5.98 -6.98
N GLY A 100 -13.22 5.75 -8.30
CA GLY A 100 -12.07 5.92 -9.19
C GLY A 100 -11.29 4.63 -9.43
N ALA A 101 -11.69 3.51 -8.84
CA ALA A 101 -11.05 2.23 -9.12
C ALA A 101 -11.12 1.88 -10.62
N LYS A 102 -10.11 1.15 -11.12
CA LYS A 102 -10.04 0.68 -12.52
C LYS A 102 -10.30 -0.81 -12.66
N TYR A 103 -10.37 -1.53 -11.55
CA TYR A 103 -10.62 -2.95 -11.47
C TYR A 103 -11.27 -3.31 -10.14
N SER A 104 -11.85 -4.51 -10.08
CA SER A 104 -12.33 -5.08 -8.83
C SER A 104 -12.02 -6.57 -8.78
N VAL A 105 -11.77 -7.07 -7.58
CA VAL A 105 -11.54 -8.48 -7.27
C VAL A 105 -12.61 -8.92 -6.28
N ILE A 106 -13.37 -9.98 -6.59
CA ILE A 106 -14.40 -10.52 -5.69
C ILE A 106 -14.08 -11.96 -5.30
N THR A 107 -14.31 -12.32 -4.03
CA THR A 107 -14.24 -13.70 -3.56
C THR A 107 -15.23 -14.59 -4.28
N THR A 108 -14.76 -15.41 -5.22
CA THR A 108 -15.63 -16.42 -5.86
C THR A 108 -15.91 -17.58 -4.92
N LYS A 109 -14.88 -17.97 -4.15
CA LYS A 109 -14.88 -18.99 -3.10
C LYS A 109 -13.75 -18.65 -2.12
N HIS A 110 -14.05 -18.64 -0.81
CA HIS A 110 -13.05 -18.51 0.26
C HIS A 110 -12.65 -19.90 0.79
N HIS A 111 -11.80 -19.98 1.82
CA HIS A 111 -11.31 -21.25 2.36
C HIS A 111 -12.43 -22.17 2.90
N ASP A 112 -13.61 -21.63 3.23
CA ASP A 112 -14.80 -22.39 3.64
C ASP A 112 -15.41 -23.24 2.53
N GLY A 113 -15.02 -23.05 1.27
CA GLY A 113 -15.48 -23.84 0.14
C GLY A 113 -16.81 -23.43 -0.46
N VAL A 114 -17.50 -22.41 0.07
CA VAL A 114 -18.79 -21.96 -0.45
C VAL A 114 -18.59 -21.15 -1.72
N SER A 115 -18.95 -21.74 -2.86
CA SER A 115 -18.86 -21.09 -4.16
C SER A 115 -20.05 -20.14 -4.37
N LEU A 116 -19.77 -18.88 -4.73
CA LEU A 116 -20.77 -17.85 -5.01
C LEU A 116 -21.41 -17.96 -6.42
N TRP A 117 -21.03 -18.98 -7.21
CA TRP A 117 -21.59 -19.30 -8.53
C TRP A 117 -21.99 -20.78 -8.62
N ASP A 118 -22.72 -21.17 -9.66
CA ASP A 118 -23.17 -22.56 -9.85
C ASP A 118 -22.08 -23.48 -10.44
N THR A 119 -21.00 -23.71 -9.72
CA THR A 119 -20.00 -24.65 -10.22
C THR A 119 -20.61 -26.05 -10.45
N LYS A 120 -20.18 -26.69 -11.53
CA LYS A 120 -20.55 -28.08 -11.85
C LYS A 120 -19.54 -29.09 -11.31
N ALA A 121 -18.54 -28.63 -10.56
CA ALA A 121 -17.63 -29.51 -9.86
C ALA A 121 -18.43 -30.42 -8.89
N PRO A 122 -18.19 -31.74 -8.90
CA PRO A 122 -18.93 -32.67 -8.06
C PRO A 122 -18.84 -32.32 -6.58
N ASN A 123 -19.95 -32.48 -5.84
CA ASN A 123 -20.04 -32.27 -4.39
C ASN A 123 -19.67 -30.85 -3.90
N ALA A 124 -19.64 -29.85 -4.80
CA ALA A 124 -19.41 -28.46 -4.42
C ALA A 124 -20.57 -27.89 -3.60
N THR A 125 -20.23 -27.15 -2.53
CA THR A 125 -21.19 -26.30 -1.83
C THR A 125 -21.30 -24.97 -2.57
N THR A 126 -22.52 -24.64 -3.01
CA THR A 126 -22.81 -23.40 -3.75
C THR A 126 -23.96 -22.62 -3.14
N THR A 127 -23.97 -21.30 -3.32
CA THR A 127 -25.08 -20.42 -2.90
C THR A 127 -26.41 -20.80 -3.55
N ILE A 128 -26.38 -21.36 -4.76
CA ILE A 128 -27.59 -21.74 -5.51
C ILE A 128 -28.25 -22.97 -4.92
N LYS A 129 -27.44 -23.98 -4.61
CA LYS A 129 -27.96 -25.25 -4.10
C LYS A 129 -28.23 -25.18 -2.60
N HIS A 130 -27.33 -24.56 -1.84
CA HIS A 130 -27.28 -24.74 -0.39
C HIS A 130 -27.66 -23.50 0.42
N SER A 131 -27.41 -22.27 -0.06
CA SER A 131 -27.74 -21.08 0.73
C SER A 131 -29.19 -20.61 0.54
N ALA A 132 -29.67 -19.73 1.41
CA ALA A 132 -30.97 -19.08 1.29
C ALA A 132 -31.08 -18.14 0.08
N ALA A 133 -29.94 -17.70 -0.49
CA ALA A 133 -29.92 -16.83 -1.65
C ALA A 133 -30.46 -17.52 -2.91
N LYS A 134 -30.18 -18.83 -3.08
CA LYS A 134 -30.57 -19.63 -4.25
C LYS A 134 -30.23 -18.95 -5.60
N LYS A 135 -29.11 -18.22 -5.65
CA LYS A 135 -28.70 -17.35 -6.77
C LYS A 135 -27.23 -17.45 -7.10
N ASP A 136 -26.92 -17.31 -8.39
CA ASP A 136 -25.57 -17.00 -8.89
C ASP A 136 -25.27 -15.54 -8.59
N LEU A 137 -24.18 -15.29 -7.87
CA LEU A 137 -23.77 -13.97 -7.42
C LEU A 137 -22.52 -13.46 -8.17
N ILE A 138 -21.84 -14.31 -8.95
CA ILE A 138 -20.63 -13.93 -9.69
C ILE A 138 -20.97 -13.49 -11.10
N SER A 139 -21.81 -14.26 -11.82
CA SER A 139 -22.19 -13.94 -13.20
C SER A 139 -22.76 -12.52 -13.38
N PRO A 140 -23.76 -12.07 -12.58
CA PRO A 140 -24.30 -10.73 -12.75
C PRO A 140 -23.31 -9.62 -12.36
N PHE A 141 -22.47 -9.83 -11.34
CA PHE A 141 -21.40 -8.89 -10.98
C PHE A 141 -20.38 -8.71 -12.11
N VAL A 142 -19.84 -9.81 -12.65
CA VAL A 142 -18.86 -9.76 -13.74
C VAL A 142 -19.46 -9.11 -14.99
N LYS A 143 -20.73 -9.40 -15.29
CA LYS A 143 -21.44 -8.75 -16.40
C LYS A 143 -21.51 -7.23 -16.21
N ALA A 144 -21.93 -6.77 -15.03
CA ALA A 144 -22.01 -5.34 -14.72
C ALA A 144 -20.62 -4.69 -14.75
N LEU A 145 -19.60 -5.35 -14.21
CA LEU A 145 -18.22 -4.87 -14.16
C LEU A 145 -17.66 -4.65 -15.57
N LYS A 146 -17.82 -5.64 -16.46
CA LYS A 146 -17.43 -5.53 -17.87
C LYS A 146 -18.20 -4.43 -18.60
N ALA A 147 -19.51 -4.33 -18.40
CA ALA A 147 -20.33 -3.29 -19.01
C ALA A 147 -19.90 -1.87 -18.60
N SER A 148 -19.33 -1.74 -17.39
CA SER A 148 -18.82 -0.46 -16.89
C SER A 148 -17.45 -0.04 -17.45
N GLY A 149 -16.74 -0.98 -18.11
CA GLY A 149 -15.36 -0.80 -18.60
C GLY A 149 -14.27 -1.09 -17.56
N LEU A 150 -14.63 -1.57 -16.37
CA LEU A 150 -13.69 -1.98 -15.34
C LEU A 150 -13.06 -3.34 -15.67
N LYS A 151 -11.80 -3.51 -15.26
CA LYS A 151 -11.08 -4.78 -15.38
C LYS A 151 -11.61 -5.80 -14.36
N THR A 152 -11.73 -7.05 -14.80
CA THR A 152 -12.37 -8.13 -14.05
C THR A 152 -11.33 -8.96 -13.30
N GLY A 153 -11.35 -8.89 -11.98
CA GLY A 153 -10.58 -9.76 -11.10
C GLY A 153 -11.47 -10.75 -10.35
N LEU A 154 -10.99 -11.97 -10.16
CA LEU A 154 -11.66 -12.99 -9.35
C LEU A 154 -10.68 -13.54 -8.31
N TYR A 155 -11.07 -13.51 -7.05
CA TYR A 155 -10.34 -14.22 -6.00
C TYR A 155 -10.74 -15.67 -5.96
N PHE A 156 -9.75 -16.55 -5.74
CA PHE A 156 -9.96 -17.98 -5.61
C PHE A 156 -9.05 -18.57 -4.51
N SER A 157 -9.68 -19.09 -3.45
CA SER A 157 -8.98 -19.89 -2.45
C SER A 157 -8.54 -21.24 -3.04
N LEU A 158 -7.23 -21.53 -2.98
CA LEU A 158 -6.69 -22.84 -3.31
C LEU A 158 -7.18 -23.90 -2.30
N PRO A 159 -7.11 -23.68 -0.97
CA PRO A 159 -7.75 -24.55 0.01
C PRO A 159 -9.27 -24.59 -0.14
N ASP A 160 -9.83 -25.72 0.28
CA ASP A 160 -11.26 -25.88 0.49
C ASP A 160 -11.46 -26.74 1.73
N TRP A 161 -11.42 -26.09 2.90
CA TRP A 161 -11.45 -26.77 4.18
C TRP A 161 -12.74 -27.58 4.38
N SER A 162 -13.83 -27.27 3.69
CA SER A 162 -15.08 -28.03 3.77
C SER A 162 -15.16 -29.21 2.80
N TYR A 163 -14.29 -29.27 1.78
CA TYR A 163 -14.33 -30.34 0.80
C TYR A 163 -13.76 -31.64 1.36
N ASN A 164 -14.54 -32.73 1.29
CA ASN A 164 -14.20 -34.01 1.94
C ASN A 164 -12.87 -34.61 1.48
N ASP A 165 -12.44 -34.35 0.24
CA ASP A 165 -11.18 -34.86 -0.29
C ASP A 165 -10.03 -33.84 -0.19
N TYR A 166 -10.24 -32.66 0.40
CA TYR A 166 -9.12 -31.81 0.80
C TYR A 166 -8.48 -32.36 2.08
N ASP A 167 -7.15 -32.34 2.17
CA ASP A 167 -6.42 -33.01 3.24
C ASP A 167 -6.50 -32.25 4.58
N VAL A 168 -6.57 -30.92 4.58
CA VAL A 168 -6.71 -30.11 5.79
C VAL A 168 -8.18 -29.78 6.08
N PHE A 169 -8.62 -29.90 7.33
CA PHE A 169 -9.98 -29.50 7.75
C PHE A 169 -9.97 -28.30 8.69
N THR A 170 -9.23 -28.41 9.79
CA THR A 170 -9.00 -27.32 10.73
C THR A 170 -7.51 -27.27 11.03
N ARG A 171 -7.08 -26.24 11.76
CA ARG A 171 -5.69 -26.09 12.16
C ARG A 171 -5.12 -27.32 12.87
N GLU A 172 -5.96 -28.02 13.63
CA GLU A 172 -5.56 -29.20 14.43
C GLU A 172 -5.93 -30.53 13.77
N HIS A 173 -6.68 -30.50 12.68
CA HIS A 173 -7.20 -31.71 12.05
C HIS A 173 -6.85 -31.77 10.56
N LYS A 174 -5.89 -32.65 10.26
CA LYS A 174 -5.60 -33.12 8.91
C LYS A 174 -6.28 -34.48 8.67
N ARG A 175 -7.09 -34.59 7.62
CA ARG A 175 -7.88 -35.78 7.24
C ARG A 175 -7.00 -36.93 6.75
N TYR A 176 -5.88 -36.64 6.09
CA TYR A 176 -4.96 -37.64 5.54
C TYR A 176 -3.61 -37.02 5.12
N LEU A 177 -2.59 -37.84 4.90
CA LEU A 177 -1.35 -37.42 4.23
C LEU A 177 -1.42 -37.72 2.73
N LEU A 178 -0.98 -36.78 1.87
CA LEU A 178 -1.07 -36.91 0.40
C LEU A 178 -0.47 -38.24 -0.12
N LYS A 179 0.64 -38.70 0.46
CA LYS A 179 1.31 -39.95 0.09
C LYS A 179 0.48 -41.20 0.38
N GLU A 180 -0.40 -41.14 1.38
CA GLU A 180 -1.22 -42.27 1.82
C GLU A 180 -2.53 -42.37 1.03
N ALA A 181 -3.08 -41.24 0.58
CA ALA A 181 -4.31 -41.20 -0.20
C ALA A 181 -4.20 -40.35 -1.49
N PRO A 182 -3.27 -40.68 -2.42
CA PRO A 182 -3.04 -39.89 -3.63
C PRO A 182 -4.26 -39.81 -4.56
N LYS A 183 -5.18 -40.79 -4.49
CA LYS A 183 -6.45 -40.76 -5.23
C LYS A 183 -7.38 -39.66 -4.71
N ARG A 184 -7.49 -39.47 -3.39
CA ARG A 184 -8.31 -38.40 -2.79
C ARG A 184 -7.76 -37.03 -3.18
N TRP A 185 -6.45 -36.86 -3.07
CA TRP A 185 -5.80 -35.63 -3.51
C TRP A 185 -6.07 -35.34 -4.99
N ASN A 186 -5.91 -36.33 -5.87
CA ASN A 186 -6.24 -36.17 -7.29
C ASN A 186 -7.71 -35.82 -7.54
N THR A 187 -8.66 -36.37 -6.77
CA THR A 187 -10.07 -35.95 -6.84
C THR A 187 -10.22 -34.47 -6.53
N PHE A 188 -9.57 -33.98 -5.47
CA PHE A 188 -9.58 -32.56 -5.13
C PHE A 188 -8.89 -31.68 -6.18
N LEU A 189 -7.74 -32.11 -6.72
CA LEU A 189 -7.06 -31.41 -7.80
C LEU A 189 -7.96 -31.24 -9.03
N ASN A 190 -8.72 -32.29 -9.39
CA ASN A 190 -9.70 -32.21 -10.48
C ASN A 190 -10.87 -31.28 -10.14
N TYR A 191 -11.36 -31.31 -8.90
CA TYR A 191 -12.43 -30.44 -8.42
C TYR A 191 -12.08 -28.95 -8.55
N TYR A 192 -10.96 -28.49 -7.98
CA TYR A 192 -10.64 -27.05 -8.02
C TYR A 192 -10.20 -26.61 -9.43
N GLN A 193 -9.52 -27.47 -10.21
CA GLN A 193 -9.19 -27.14 -11.61
C GLN A 193 -10.43 -27.04 -12.48
N GLN A 194 -11.45 -27.86 -12.24
CA GLN A 194 -12.74 -27.71 -12.92
C GLN A 194 -13.38 -26.35 -12.58
N GLN A 195 -13.38 -25.95 -11.31
CA GLN A 195 -13.87 -24.63 -10.89
C GLN A 195 -13.14 -23.48 -11.61
N LEU A 196 -11.80 -23.52 -11.64
CA LEU A 196 -10.99 -22.51 -12.32
C LEU A 196 -11.25 -22.46 -13.83
N ASN A 197 -11.40 -23.62 -14.47
CA ASN A 197 -11.73 -23.71 -15.89
C ASN A 197 -13.13 -23.14 -16.18
N GLU A 198 -14.12 -23.40 -15.34
CA GLU A 198 -15.47 -22.84 -15.47
C GLU A 198 -15.45 -21.31 -15.35
N LEU A 199 -14.79 -20.76 -14.31
CA LEU A 199 -14.63 -19.31 -14.14
C LEU A 199 -13.91 -18.69 -15.35
N SER A 200 -12.84 -19.33 -15.83
CA SER A 200 -12.04 -18.83 -16.96
C SER A 200 -12.80 -18.89 -18.29
N ALA A 201 -13.53 -19.97 -18.55
CA ALA A 201 -14.32 -20.13 -19.77
C ALA A 201 -15.48 -19.13 -19.83
N ASN A 202 -16.21 -18.97 -18.72
CA ASN A 202 -17.39 -18.12 -18.66
C ASN A 202 -17.03 -16.63 -18.62
N PHE A 203 -15.97 -16.29 -17.89
CA PHE A 203 -15.68 -14.90 -17.56
C PHE A 203 -14.42 -14.35 -18.21
N LYS A 204 -13.47 -15.18 -18.66
CA LYS A 204 -12.18 -14.73 -19.21
C LYS A 204 -11.61 -13.52 -18.43
N PRO A 205 -11.40 -13.66 -17.10
CA PRO A 205 -11.06 -12.53 -16.25
C PRO A 205 -9.70 -11.94 -16.65
N ASP A 206 -9.51 -10.66 -16.36
CA ASP A 206 -8.24 -9.96 -16.54
C ASP A 206 -7.23 -10.36 -15.45
N LEU A 207 -7.71 -10.73 -14.26
CA LEU A 207 -6.90 -11.07 -13.09
C LEU A 207 -7.50 -12.25 -12.30
N ILE A 208 -6.66 -13.21 -11.88
CA ILE A 208 -6.98 -14.18 -10.82
C ILE A 208 -6.11 -13.90 -9.60
N TRP A 209 -6.76 -13.74 -8.46
CA TRP A 209 -6.11 -13.53 -7.17
C TRP A 209 -6.21 -14.82 -6.35
N PHE A 210 -5.15 -15.61 -6.32
CA PHE A 210 -5.08 -16.84 -5.54
C PHE A 210 -4.76 -16.57 -4.08
N ASP A 211 -5.17 -17.49 -3.21
CA ASP A 211 -4.84 -17.45 -1.80
C ASP A 211 -4.74 -18.85 -1.20
N GLY A 212 -4.09 -18.96 -0.04
CA GLY A 212 -3.93 -20.24 0.65
C GLY A 212 -2.83 -21.13 0.08
N ASP A 213 -1.88 -20.58 -0.67
CA ASP A 213 -0.78 -21.34 -1.25
C ASP A 213 0.24 -21.85 -0.23
N TRP A 214 0.21 -21.35 1.02
CA TRP A 214 1.10 -21.78 2.09
C TRP A 214 0.89 -23.24 2.55
N GLU A 215 -0.26 -23.87 2.26
CA GLU A 215 -0.53 -25.24 2.72
C GLU A 215 0.17 -26.32 1.88
N HIS A 216 0.52 -26.02 0.63
CA HIS A 216 1.19 -26.95 -0.29
C HIS A 216 2.16 -26.25 -1.24
N ASN A 217 3.16 -26.97 -1.74
CA ASN A 217 4.09 -26.40 -2.72
C ASN A 217 3.48 -26.36 -4.15
N GLY A 218 4.15 -25.65 -5.07
CA GLY A 218 3.69 -25.49 -6.45
C GLY A 218 3.55 -26.78 -7.26
N GLU A 219 4.30 -27.84 -6.93
CA GLU A 219 4.16 -29.15 -7.57
C GLU A 219 2.88 -29.86 -7.11
N GLU A 220 2.62 -29.87 -5.80
CA GLU A 220 1.41 -30.42 -5.20
C GLU A 220 0.16 -29.70 -5.71
N TRP A 221 0.22 -28.37 -5.84
CA TRP A 221 -0.83 -27.57 -6.45
C TRP A 221 -0.97 -27.76 -7.97
N GLN A 222 -0.03 -28.42 -8.65
CA GLN A 222 0.04 -28.46 -10.12
C GLN A 222 0.05 -27.05 -10.76
N ALA A 223 0.76 -26.10 -10.14
CA ALA A 223 0.73 -24.68 -10.51
C ALA A 223 1.00 -24.44 -12.01
N GLN A 224 1.96 -25.14 -12.61
CA GLN A 224 2.25 -25.00 -14.05
C GLN A 224 1.07 -25.42 -14.95
N LYS A 225 0.32 -26.47 -14.55
CA LYS A 225 -0.87 -26.91 -15.27
C LYS A 225 -2.00 -25.89 -15.12
N VAL A 226 -2.19 -25.35 -13.91
CA VAL A 226 -3.14 -24.26 -13.64
C VAL A 226 -2.84 -23.06 -14.54
N LEU A 227 -1.60 -22.57 -14.53
CA LEU A 227 -1.17 -21.44 -15.37
C LEU A 227 -1.43 -21.69 -16.86
N LYS A 228 -1.07 -22.88 -17.35
CA LYS A 228 -1.31 -23.26 -18.76
C LYS A 228 -2.80 -23.22 -19.11
N ASN A 229 -3.66 -23.74 -18.22
CA ASN A 229 -5.10 -23.77 -18.43
C ASN A 229 -5.69 -22.35 -18.42
N LEU A 230 -5.38 -21.54 -17.42
CA LEU A 230 -5.85 -20.15 -17.35
C LEU A 230 -5.44 -19.34 -18.60
N ARG A 231 -4.18 -19.46 -19.00
CA ARG A 231 -3.63 -18.77 -20.18
C ARG A 231 -4.20 -19.26 -21.51
N SER A 232 -4.82 -20.44 -21.54
CA SER A 232 -5.53 -20.92 -22.74
C SER A 232 -6.86 -20.20 -22.98
N TYR A 233 -7.48 -19.65 -21.93
CA TYR A 233 -8.70 -18.85 -22.02
C TYR A 233 -8.43 -17.36 -22.20
N ASN A 234 -7.39 -16.85 -21.53
CA ASN A 234 -6.89 -15.50 -21.66
C ASN A 234 -5.36 -15.49 -21.54
N SER A 235 -4.66 -15.32 -22.67
CA SER A 235 -3.18 -15.31 -22.71
C SER A 235 -2.57 -14.21 -21.86
N ASP A 236 -3.32 -13.14 -21.61
CA ASP A 236 -2.88 -11.93 -20.92
C ASP A 236 -3.37 -11.88 -19.47
N ILE A 237 -3.92 -12.98 -18.93
CA ILE A 237 -4.44 -13.04 -17.55
C ILE A 237 -3.34 -12.77 -16.52
N ILE A 238 -3.56 -11.81 -15.64
CA ILE A 238 -2.66 -11.47 -14.53
C ILE A 238 -2.94 -12.37 -13.34
N ILE A 239 -1.88 -12.84 -12.68
CA ILE A 239 -1.95 -13.75 -11.53
C ILE A 239 -1.06 -13.18 -10.43
N ASN A 240 -1.55 -13.15 -9.20
CA ASN A 240 -0.77 -12.70 -8.05
C ASN A 240 0.29 -13.75 -7.64
N SER A 241 1.25 -13.35 -6.78
CA SER A 241 2.34 -14.23 -6.33
C SER A 241 1.89 -15.48 -5.55
N ARG A 242 0.65 -15.54 -5.07
CA ARG A 242 0.12 -16.59 -4.20
C ARG A 242 -0.37 -17.85 -4.94
N LEU A 243 0.39 -18.25 -5.94
CA LEU A 243 0.35 -19.60 -6.51
C LEU A 243 1.72 -20.23 -6.31
N ASN A 244 2.21 -20.20 -5.07
CA ASN A 244 3.54 -20.63 -4.64
C ASN A 244 4.67 -19.99 -5.49
N HIS A 245 4.66 -18.66 -5.58
CA HIS A 245 5.60 -17.82 -6.34
C HIS A 245 5.54 -17.94 -7.87
N HIS A 246 4.48 -18.52 -8.43
CA HIS A 246 4.25 -18.60 -9.89
C HIS A 246 3.39 -17.45 -10.46
N GLY A 247 3.38 -16.29 -9.81
CA GLY A 247 2.62 -15.10 -10.21
C GLY A 247 3.39 -14.06 -11.00
N ASP A 248 2.69 -12.99 -11.39
CA ASP A 248 3.20 -11.85 -12.15
C ASP A 248 3.52 -10.62 -11.27
N TYR A 249 3.01 -10.55 -10.03
CA TYR A 249 3.19 -9.42 -9.12
C TYR A 249 3.17 -9.83 -7.63
N GLU A 250 3.83 -9.04 -6.77
CA GLU A 250 3.88 -9.26 -5.32
C GLU A 250 2.65 -8.72 -4.59
N THR A 251 2.22 -9.38 -3.50
CA THR A 251 1.03 -9.00 -2.71
C THR A 251 1.35 -8.72 -1.23
N PRO A 252 1.97 -7.58 -0.89
CA PRO A 252 1.94 -7.11 0.50
C PRO A 252 0.50 -7.03 1.01
N GLU A 253 0.31 -7.40 2.26
CA GLU A 253 -1.00 -7.47 2.90
C GLU A 253 -1.00 -6.68 4.21
N GLN A 254 -1.99 -5.80 4.41
CA GLN A 254 -2.27 -5.02 5.63
C GLN A 254 -1.17 -4.02 6.06
N GLY A 255 0.10 -4.38 6.01
CA GLY A 255 1.23 -3.52 6.29
C GLY A 255 1.62 -2.71 5.06
N ILE A 256 1.46 -1.38 5.13
CA ILE A 256 1.99 -0.49 4.10
C ILE A 256 3.52 -0.68 4.05
N PRO A 257 4.11 -0.99 2.87
CA PRO A 257 5.55 -1.13 2.77
C PRO A 257 6.27 0.14 3.23
N VAL A 258 7.20 0.00 4.18
CA VAL A 258 8.11 1.09 4.58
C VAL A 258 9.20 1.31 3.53
N VAL A 259 9.48 0.28 2.73
CA VAL A 259 10.38 0.34 1.58
C VAL A 259 9.66 -0.19 0.36
N LYS A 260 10.05 0.29 -0.83
CA LYS A 260 9.50 -0.24 -2.08
C LYS A 260 9.71 -1.77 -2.12
N PRO A 261 8.66 -2.56 -2.43
CA PRO A 261 8.80 -3.99 -2.67
C PRO A 261 9.79 -4.30 -3.79
N ALA A 262 10.40 -5.49 -3.76
CA ALA A 262 11.46 -5.86 -4.68
C ALA A 262 10.94 -6.13 -6.10
N GLY A 263 9.71 -6.64 -6.20
CA GLY A 263 9.04 -6.90 -7.46
C GLY A 263 8.80 -5.64 -8.29
N ASP A 264 8.91 -5.78 -9.61
CA ASP A 264 8.61 -4.70 -10.55
C ASP A 264 7.14 -4.27 -10.48
N TYR A 265 6.26 -5.22 -10.18
CA TYR A 265 4.83 -5.03 -9.98
C TYR A 265 4.42 -5.55 -8.61
N TRP A 266 3.59 -4.78 -7.92
CA TRP A 266 3.07 -5.17 -6.62
C TRP A 266 1.77 -4.42 -6.32
N GLU A 267 0.97 -4.99 -5.42
CA GLU A 267 -0.31 -4.47 -4.99
C GLU A 267 -0.50 -4.73 -3.51
N LEU A 268 -0.77 -3.66 -2.76
CA LEU A 268 -1.14 -3.76 -1.35
C LEU A 268 -2.63 -4.09 -1.26
N CYS A 269 -2.97 -5.27 -0.75
CA CYS A 269 -4.33 -5.55 -0.31
C CYS A 269 -4.55 -5.00 1.11
N TYR A 270 -5.63 -4.26 1.30
CA TYR A 270 -5.81 -3.43 2.49
C TYR A 270 -7.28 -3.31 2.89
N THR A 271 -7.60 -3.61 4.14
CA THR A 271 -8.98 -3.49 4.65
C THR A 271 -9.33 -2.06 5.02
N ILE A 272 -10.60 -1.73 4.83
CA ILE A 272 -11.15 -0.42 5.21
C ILE A 272 -11.30 -0.26 6.73
N ASN A 273 -11.62 -1.33 7.44
CA ASN A 273 -11.55 -1.49 8.90
C ASN A 273 -10.51 -2.57 9.24
N ASP A 274 -10.60 -3.30 10.36
CA ASP A 274 -9.65 -4.35 10.73
C ASP A 274 -10.08 -5.75 10.25
N SER A 275 -11.14 -5.85 9.44
CA SER A 275 -11.72 -7.11 8.94
C SER A 275 -11.85 -7.13 7.42
N TRP A 276 -11.65 -8.30 6.79
CA TRP A 276 -11.95 -8.52 5.36
C TRP A 276 -13.46 -8.73 5.16
N GLY A 277 -14.03 -9.76 5.79
CA GLY A 277 -15.48 -9.96 5.79
C GLY A 277 -16.21 -8.93 6.65
N TYR A 278 -17.52 -8.77 6.41
CA TYR A 278 -18.39 -7.95 7.25
C TYR A 278 -18.34 -8.41 8.72
N GLN A 279 -17.92 -7.54 9.63
CA GLN A 279 -18.02 -7.73 11.08
C GLN A 279 -18.77 -6.54 11.70
N PRO A 280 -19.95 -6.73 12.31
CA PRO A 280 -20.81 -5.63 12.77
C PRO A 280 -20.24 -4.85 13.95
N TYR A 281 -19.29 -5.42 14.69
CA TYR A 281 -18.67 -4.80 15.87
C TYR A 281 -17.30 -4.20 15.59
N ASP A 282 -16.74 -4.42 14.39
CA ASP A 282 -15.53 -3.74 13.94
C ASP A 282 -15.88 -2.35 13.41
N ASN A 283 -15.81 -1.38 14.34
CA ASN A 283 -16.08 0.03 14.07
C ASN A 283 -14.82 0.83 13.72
N LYS A 284 -13.68 0.17 13.52
CA LYS A 284 -12.38 0.81 13.36
C LYS A 284 -12.11 1.20 11.90
N TYR A 285 -13.06 1.91 11.31
CA TYR A 285 -12.99 2.37 9.93
C TYR A 285 -11.92 3.44 9.78
N LYS A 286 -11.03 3.23 8.81
CA LYS A 286 -10.07 4.23 8.37
C LYS A 286 -10.80 5.36 7.68
N SER A 287 -10.38 6.59 7.95
CA SER A 287 -10.97 7.76 7.30
C SER A 287 -10.58 7.83 5.81
N PRO A 288 -11.33 8.58 4.98
CA PRO A 288 -10.91 8.88 3.61
C PRO A 288 -9.47 9.42 3.53
N ASN A 289 -9.06 10.27 4.48
CA ASN A 289 -7.71 10.81 4.57
C ASN A 289 -6.64 9.71 4.63
N MET A 290 -6.84 8.75 5.54
CA MET A 290 -5.92 7.62 5.73
C MET A 290 -5.81 6.80 4.46
N ILE A 291 -6.94 6.46 3.83
CA ILE A 291 -6.96 5.65 2.61
C ILE A 291 -6.33 6.38 1.42
N ILE A 292 -6.59 7.68 1.25
CA ILE A 292 -5.98 8.49 0.19
C ILE A 292 -4.45 8.54 0.37
N ARG A 293 -3.97 8.71 1.61
CA ARG A 293 -2.54 8.73 1.91
C ARG A 293 -1.90 7.36 1.67
N THR A 294 -2.58 6.26 2.00
CA THR A 294 -2.16 4.90 1.63
C THR A 294 -2.07 4.73 0.12
N LEU A 295 -3.05 5.22 -0.65
CA LEU A 295 -2.99 5.19 -2.11
C LEU A 295 -1.79 5.97 -2.64
N VAL A 296 -1.52 7.16 -2.08
CA VAL A 296 -0.35 7.99 -2.41
C VAL A 296 0.96 7.28 -2.08
N ASP A 297 1.04 6.56 -0.96
CA ASP A 297 2.21 5.73 -0.63
C ASP A 297 2.44 4.68 -1.72
N CYS A 298 1.42 3.92 -2.10
CA CYS A 298 1.49 2.93 -3.18
C CYS A 298 1.96 3.56 -4.49
N ILE A 299 1.34 4.66 -4.92
CA ILE A 299 1.70 5.38 -6.14
C ILE A 299 3.16 5.85 -6.11
N SER A 300 3.61 6.41 -4.98
CA SER A 300 4.98 6.93 -4.85
C SER A 300 6.05 5.86 -5.00
N MET A 301 5.73 4.63 -4.57
CA MET A 301 6.57 3.44 -4.69
C MET A 301 6.26 2.62 -5.96
N GLY A 302 5.37 3.11 -6.82
CA GLY A 302 5.03 2.54 -8.11
C GLY A 302 4.02 1.40 -8.12
N GLY A 303 3.45 1.02 -6.97
CA GLY A 303 2.48 -0.07 -6.85
C GLY A 303 1.02 0.35 -6.91
N ASN A 304 0.16 -0.63 -6.65
CA ASN A 304 -1.29 -0.47 -6.59
C ASN A 304 -1.82 -0.61 -5.17
N LEU A 305 -2.99 -0.03 -4.92
CA LEU A 305 -3.82 -0.30 -3.75
C LEU A 305 -5.06 -1.10 -4.17
N LEU A 306 -5.27 -2.25 -3.54
CA LEU A 306 -6.49 -3.03 -3.62
C LEU A 306 -7.24 -2.88 -2.29
N LEU A 307 -8.17 -1.94 -2.24
CA LEU A 307 -8.92 -1.59 -1.03
C LEU A 307 -10.14 -2.50 -0.87
N ASP A 308 -10.24 -3.17 0.26
CA ASP A 308 -11.30 -4.13 0.54
C ASP A 308 -12.57 -3.50 1.13
N ILE A 309 -13.72 -4.07 0.73
CA ILE A 309 -15.02 -3.89 1.35
C ILE A 309 -15.64 -5.25 1.71
N GLY A 310 -16.39 -5.27 2.81
CA GLY A 310 -17.13 -6.43 3.30
C GLY A 310 -18.63 -6.17 3.30
N PRO A 311 -19.39 -6.59 2.27
CA PRO A 311 -20.84 -6.46 2.21
C PRO A 311 -21.57 -7.35 3.23
N LYS A 312 -22.78 -6.94 3.62
CA LYS A 312 -23.66 -7.71 4.52
C LYS A 312 -24.27 -8.92 3.83
N ALA A 313 -24.80 -9.87 4.58
CA ALA A 313 -25.45 -11.08 4.04
C ALA A 313 -26.65 -10.80 3.10
N ASP A 314 -27.32 -9.66 3.23
CA ASP A 314 -28.39 -9.24 2.32
C ASP A 314 -27.88 -8.62 1.02
N GLY A 315 -26.56 -8.38 0.88
CA GLY A 315 -25.94 -7.75 -0.29
C GLY A 315 -25.85 -6.23 -0.21
N THR A 316 -26.20 -5.60 0.91
CA THR A 316 -25.93 -4.16 1.11
C THR A 316 -24.50 -3.91 1.59
N ILE A 317 -23.90 -2.83 1.12
CA ILE A 317 -22.58 -2.36 1.60
C ILE A 317 -22.80 -1.47 2.83
N PRO A 318 -22.08 -1.68 3.95
CA PRO A 318 -22.16 -0.82 5.13
C PRO A 318 -21.94 0.67 4.79
N GLN A 319 -22.72 1.57 5.40
CA GLN A 319 -22.69 3.00 5.07
C GLN A 319 -21.33 3.65 5.35
N GLN A 320 -20.60 3.17 6.36
CA GLN A 320 -19.24 3.58 6.66
C GLN A 320 -18.29 3.30 5.49
N GLN A 321 -18.42 2.11 4.88
CA GLN A 321 -17.63 1.73 3.70
C GLN A 321 -18.00 2.59 2.49
N VAL A 322 -19.30 2.84 2.28
CA VAL A 322 -19.78 3.76 1.23
C VAL A 322 -19.22 5.17 1.42
N ALA A 323 -19.19 5.68 2.65
CA ALA A 323 -18.68 7.03 2.95
C ALA A 323 -17.19 7.17 2.61
N VAL A 324 -16.38 6.15 2.90
CA VAL A 324 -14.95 6.14 2.52
C VAL A 324 -14.78 6.09 1.02
N LEU A 325 -15.51 5.22 0.31
CA LEU A 325 -15.44 5.13 -1.16
C LEU A 325 -15.90 6.42 -1.84
N LYS A 326 -16.88 7.14 -1.27
CA LYS A 326 -17.27 8.48 -1.74
C LYS A 326 -16.23 9.55 -1.43
N GLY A 327 -15.53 9.45 -0.29
CA GLY A 327 -14.39 10.30 0.02
C GLY A 327 -13.24 10.11 -0.98
N LEU A 328 -12.96 8.85 -1.35
CA LEU A 328 -12.06 8.53 -2.45
C LEU A 328 -12.56 9.11 -3.77
N ALA A 329 -13.83 8.90 -4.14
CA ALA A 329 -14.43 9.42 -5.37
C ALA A 329 -14.19 10.92 -5.55
N ARG A 330 -14.40 11.71 -4.49
CA ARG A 330 -14.17 13.15 -4.47
C ARG A 330 -12.71 13.49 -4.82
N TRP A 331 -11.75 12.77 -4.24
CA TRP A 331 -10.33 13.02 -4.46
C TRP A 331 -9.84 12.51 -5.81
N THR A 332 -10.19 11.27 -6.19
CA THR A 332 -9.76 10.63 -7.44
C THR A 332 -10.33 11.33 -8.67
N SER A 333 -11.56 11.85 -8.60
CA SER A 333 -12.16 12.64 -9.69
C SER A 333 -11.39 13.93 -9.97
N LYS A 334 -10.90 14.60 -8.92
CA LYS A 334 -10.11 15.84 -9.04
C LYS A 334 -8.67 15.56 -9.49
N HIS A 335 -8.06 14.51 -8.95
CA HIS A 335 -6.62 14.27 -9.05
C HIS A 335 -6.21 13.13 -10.01
N GLY A 336 -7.13 12.67 -10.86
CA GLY A 336 -6.93 11.49 -11.71
C GLY A 336 -5.67 11.49 -12.58
N GLU A 337 -5.23 12.64 -13.11
CA GLU A 337 -4.01 12.72 -13.95
C GLU A 337 -2.71 12.43 -13.18
N ALA A 338 -2.71 12.60 -11.85
CA ALA A 338 -1.60 12.25 -10.98
C ALA A 338 -1.67 10.80 -10.49
N ILE A 339 -2.85 10.17 -10.57
CA ILE A 339 -3.04 8.80 -10.12
C ILE A 339 -2.74 7.85 -11.27
N TYR A 340 -3.54 7.89 -12.33
CA TYR A 340 -3.56 6.85 -13.34
C TYR A 340 -2.41 7.01 -14.33
N GLY A 341 -1.76 5.89 -14.66
CA GLY A 341 -0.64 5.87 -15.60
C GLY A 341 0.68 6.44 -15.05
N THR A 342 0.74 6.82 -13.77
CA THR A 342 2.00 7.31 -13.19
C THR A 342 2.97 6.18 -12.85
N ARG A 343 4.22 6.55 -12.61
CA ARG A 343 5.34 5.70 -12.20
C ARG A 343 5.90 6.23 -10.88
N ALA A 344 6.70 5.39 -10.22
CA ALA A 344 7.36 5.75 -8.97
C ALA A 344 8.03 7.12 -9.05
N GLY A 345 8.01 7.83 -7.92
CA GLY A 345 8.48 9.20 -7.81
C GLY A 345 10.00 9.35 -7.88
N ILE A 346 10.42 10.55 -7.49
CA ILE A 346 11.83 10.91 -7.34
C ILE A 346 12.31 10.58 -5.92
N PRO A 347 13.64 10.43 -5.70
CA PRO A 347 14.21 10.20 -4.37
C PRO A 347 13.82 11.28 -3.34
N ALA A 348 13.65 10.88 -2.07
CA ALA A 348 13.08 11.73 -1.01
C ALA A 348 13.99 12.91 -0.60
N GLU A 349 15.28 12.90 -0.94
CA GLU A 349 16.17 14.04 -0.73
C GLU A 349 15.79 15.27 -1.58
N HIS A 350 15.04 15.08 -2.66
CA HIS A 350 14.63 16.17 -3.56
C HIS A 350 13.33 16.85 -3.13
N PHE A 351 12.49 16.20 -2.33
CA PHE A 351 11.23 16.74 -1.83
C PHE A 351 10.84 16.05 -0.52
N ASN A 352 10.49 16.83 0.51
CA ASN A 352 10.12 16.33 1.84
C ASN A 352 8.69 15.76 1.88
N GLY A 353 8.31 14.97 0.88
CA GLY A 353 6.97 14.39 0.73
C GLY A 353 6.93 13.35 -0.38
N LYS A 354 5.75 12.81 -0.67
CA LYS A 354 5.59 11.79 -1.70
C LYS A 354 5.50 12.41 -3.08
N THR A 355 6.03 11.70 -4.09
CA THR A 355 5.99 12.13 -5.49
C THR A 355 5.67 10.99 -6.44
N SER A 356 5.26 11.33 -7.66
CA SER A 356 5.16 10.37 -8.77
C SER A 356 5.48 11.04 -10.09
N LEU A 357 5.75 10.25 -11.12
CA LEU A 357 6.08 10.74 -12.46
C LEU A 357 5.05 10.29 -13.48
N SER A 358 4.67 11.16 -14.40
CA SER A 358 4.07 10.76 -15.69
C SER A 358 4.96 9.76 -16.45
N LYS A 359 4.38 8.95 -17.36
CA LYS A 359 5.10 7.91 -18.10
C LYS A 359 6.32 8.43 -18.86
N ASP A 360 6.20 9.59 -19.49
CA ASP A 360 7.29 10.23 -20.24
C ASP A 360 8.26 11.01 -19.34
N LYS A 361 8.01 11.01 -18.02
CA LYS A 361 8.77 11.71 -16.98
C LYS A 361 8.83 13.23 -17.16
N LYS A 362 7.95 13.82 -17.98
CA LYS A 362 7.89 15.28 -18.20
C LYS A 362 7.01 16.01 -17.19
N THR A 363 6.22 15.28 -16.41
CA THR A 363 5.43 15.82 -15.30
C THR A 363 5.81 15.11 -14.00
N LEU A 364 6.19 15.90 -13.00
CA LEU A 364 6.36 15.49 -11.61
C LEU A 364 5.11 15.89 -10.82
N TYR A 365 4.52 14.94 -10.12
CA TYR A 365 3.42 15.18 -9.20
C TYR A 365 3.93 15.17 -7.76
N LEU A 366 3.60 16.19 -6.99
CA LEU A 366 3.85 16.26 -5.55
C LEU A 366 2.54 16.00 -4.81
N TYR A 367 2.62 15.19 -3.77
CA TYR A 367 1.50 14.90 -2.87
C TYR A 367 1.79 15.52 -1.52
N ALA A 368 1.04 16.56 -1.19
CA ALA A 368 1.17 17.32 0.03
C ALA A 368 0.01 17.01 0.98
N ASP A 369 0.30 16.22 2.01
CA ASP A 369 -0.57 15.93 3.16
C ASP A 369 -0.32 16.90 4.33
N TRP A 370 0.21 18.09 4.03
CA TRP A 370 0.34 19.22 4.93
C TRP A 370 0.28 20.54 4.16
N ALA A 371 -0.08 21.62 4.84
CA ALA A 371 0.07 22.99 4.39
C ALA A 371 1.36 23.58 5.00
N PRO A 372 2.38 23.93 4.21
CA PRO A 372 3.65 24.42 4.74
C PRO A 372 3.50 25.83 5.31
N ASN A 373 4.32 26.18 6.28
CA ASN A 373 4.32 27.52 6.86
C ASN A 373 4.66 28.56 5.79
N GLY A 374 3.80 29.57 5.64
CA GLY A 374 3.93 30.56 4.58
C GLY A 374 3.59 30.03 3.18
N GLY A 375 3.04 28.81 3.04
CA GLY A 375 2.52 28.24 1.80
C GLY A 375 3.59 27.94 0.74
N ILE A 376 4.85 27.76 1.11
CA ILE A 376 5.94 27.50 0.16
C ILE A 376 6.42 26.05 0.29
N PHE A 377 6.43 25.31 -0.83
CA PHE A 377 7.12 24.03 -0.95
C PHE A 377 8.46 24.21 -1.64
N ASN A 378 9.47 23.49 -1.17
CA ASN A 378 10.82 23.52 -1.74
C ASN A 378 11.19 22.16 -2.33
N LEU A 379 11.79 22.19 -3.51
CA LEU A 379 12.40 21.05 -4.17
C LEU A 379 13.87 21.37 -4.40
N ASN A 380 14.73 20.38 -4.15
CA ASN A 380 16.18 20.54 -4.28
C ASN A 380 16.69 19.80 -5.51
N GLY A 381 17.74 20.31 -6.15
CA GLY A 381 18.45 19.59 -7.21
C GLY A 381 17.70 19.45 -8.54
N VAL A 382 16.72 20.30 -8.86
CA VAL A 382 15.98 20.25 -10.13
C VAL A 382 16.79 20.87 -11.27
N LEU A 383 17.40 20.05 -12.12
CA LEU A 383 18.19 20.51 -13.27
C LEU A 383 17.32 20.92 -14.46
N SER A 384 16.26 20.15 -14.74
CA SER A 384 15.38 20.40 -15.89
C SER A 384 14.66 21.75 -15.82
N LYS A 385 14.31 22.28 -17.00
CA LYS A 385 13.59 23.55 -17.12
C LYS A 385 12.10 23.36 -16.84
N VAL A 386 11.60 24.01 -15.80
CA VAL A 386 10.16 24.08 -15.49
C VAL A 386 9.45 24.84 -16.60
N LYS A 387 8.40 24.21 -17.15
CA LYS A 387 7.48 24.79 -18.13
C LYS A 387 6.31 25.47 -17.43
N SER A 388 5.72 24.81 -16.43
CA SER A 388 4.61 25.34 -15.64
C SER A 388 4.43 24.52 -14.36
N ALA A 389 3.79 25.10 -13.35
CA ALA A 389 3.29 24.39 -12.20
C ALA A 389 1.81 24.73 -11.99
N LYS A 390 0.99 23.75 -11.60
CA LYS A 390 -0.45 23.93 -11.35
C LYS A 390 -0.93 23.01 -10.23
N ILE A 391 -2.08 23.34 -9.66
CA ILE A 391 -2.83 22.43 -8.80
C ILE A 391 -3.59 21.47 -9.70
N VAL A 392 -3.49 20.17 -9.42
CA VAL A 392 -4.22 19.16 -10.20
C VAL A 392 -5.73 19.31 -9.96
N GLY A 393 -6.49 19.23 -11.04
CA GLY A 393 -7.94 19.47 -11.02
C GLY A 393 -8.33 20.95 -10.95
N SER A 394 -7.38 21.87 -11.11
CA SER A 394 -7.61 23.32 -11.23
C SER A 394 -6.94 23.88 -12.48
N SER A 395 -7.46 25.00 -13.00
CA SER A 395 -6.79 25.81 -14.03
C SER A 395 -5.77 26.79 -13.45
N GLU A 396 -5.66 26.85 -12.13
CA GLU A 396 -4.78 27.77 -11.41
C GLU A 396 -3.30 27.40 -11.60
N LEU A 397 -2.56 28.31 -12.22
CA LEU A 397 -1.11 28.23 -12.34
C LEU A 397 -0.45 28.75 -11.06
N LEU A 398 0.58 28.04 -10.61
CA LEU A 398 1.34 28.39 -9.43
C LEU A 398 2.53 29.26 -9.81
N SER A 399 2.80 30.27 -8.99
CA SER A 399 4.06 31.00 -9.04
C SER A 399 5.18 30.14 -8.48
N TYR A 400 6.33 30.21 -9.14
CA TYR A 400 7.53 29.49 -8.72
C TYR A 400 8.77 30.36 -8.88
N LYS A 401 9.75 30.13 -8.01
CA LYS A 401 11.08 30.74 -8.08
C LYS A 401 12.11 29.63 -8.19
N LYS A 402 13.04 29.77 -9.13
CA LYS A 402 14.21 28.89 -9.24
C LYS A 402 15.45 29.67 -8.83
N ASP A 403 16.22 29.14 -7.89
CA ASP A 403 17.51 29.68 -7.44
C ASP A 403 18.57 28.58 -7.53
N GLY A 404 19.47 28.71 -8.51
CA GLY A 404 20.33 27.61 -8.94
C GLY A 404 19.50 26.35 -9.31
N ASN A 405 19.68 25.27 -8.56
CA ASN A 405 18.96 24.02 -8.73
C ASN A 405 17.77 23.86 -7.76
N ASN A 406 17.49 24.84 -6.92
CA ASN A 406 16.38 24.78 -5.96
C ASN A 406 15.14 25.46 -6.56
N LEU A 407 13.98 24.83 -6.36
CA LEU A 407 12.69 25.30 -6.86
C LEU A 407 11.75 25.51 -5.68
N SER A 408 11.24 26.73 -5.53
CA SER A 408 10.22 27.09 -4.54
C SER A 408 8.89 27.31 -5.23
N LEU A 409 7.82 26.71 -4.71
CA LEU A 409 6.45 26.78 -5.22
C LEU A 409 5.55 27.40 -4.16
N LYS A 410 4.84 28.48 -4.51
CA LYS A 410 3.88 29.11 -3.61
C LYS A 410 2.49 28.55 -3.88
N ILE A 411 1.88 27.96 -2.85
CA ILE A 411 0.54 27.39 -2.88
C ILE A 411 -0.44 28.37 -2.23
N PRO A 412 -1.50 28.77 -2.95
CA PRO A 412 -2.61 29.53 -2.40
C PRO A 412 -3.40 28.69 -1.38
N GLU A 413 -3.80 29.30 -0.25
CA GLU A 413 -4.51 28.58 0.82
C GLU A 413 -5.85 28.00 0.35
N ASN A 414 -6.57 28.72 -0.52
CA ASN A 414 -7.83 28.28 -1.13
C ASN A 414 -7.68 27.11 -2.11
N ALA A 415 -6.46 26.81 -2.56
CA ALA A 415 -6.18 25.73 -3.49
C ALA A 415 -5.88 24.39 -2.81
N ALA A 416 -5.66 24.40 -1.49
CA ALA A 416 -5.36 23.20 -0.72
C ALA A 416 -6.56 22.23 -0.71
N ASP A 417 -6.26 20.94 -0.87
CA ASP A 417 -7.22 19.86 -0.66
C ASP A 417 -7.27 19.50 0.82
N GLN A 418 -8.46 19.15 1.32
CA GLN A 418 -8.65 18.78 2.72
C GLN A 418 -7.90 17.51 3.12
N ASP A 419 -7.59 16.63 2.15
CA ASP A 419 -6.92 15.36 2.42
C ASP A 419 -5.48 15.37 1.90
N VAL A 420 -5.28 15.49 0.59
CA VAL A 420 -3.93 15.58 -0.01
C VAL A 420 -3.98 16.53 -1.19
N THR A 421 -3.23 17.63 -1.10
CA THR A 421 -3.08 18.58 -2.19
C THR A 421 -2.11 18.01 -3.22
N VAL A 422 -2.48 18.07 -4.51
CA VAL A 422 -1.63 17.54 -5.59
C VAL A 422 -1.18 18.66 -6.51
N ILE A 423 0.14 18.76 -6.69
CA ILE A 423 0.76 19.76 -7.56
C ILE A 423 1.41 19.05 -8.75
N ALA A 424 1.12 19.51 -9.97
CA ALA A 424 1.78 19.05 -11.19
C ALA A 424 2.82 20.07 -11.63
N ILE A 425 4.07 19.64 -11.75
CA ILE A 425 5.18 20.41 -12.31
C ILE A 425 5.53 19.83 -13.66
N GLN A 426 5.27 20.58 -14.72
CA GLN A 426 5.62 20.19 -16.09
C GLN A 426 7.00 20.73 -16.45
N PHE A 427 7.76 19.91 -17.18
CA PHE A 427 9.08 20.21 -17.71
C PHE A 427 9.05 20.13 -19.23
N ASN A 428 9.98 20.81 -19.90
CA ASN A 428 10.12 20.73 -21.36
C ASN A 428 10.68 19.37 -21.83
N GLU A 429 11.46 18.74 -20.96
CA GLU A 429 12.12 17.45 -21.15
C GLU A 429 11.84 16.54 -19.95
N PRO A 430 12.12 15.22 -20.06
CA PRO A 430 12.13 14.35 -18.88
C PRO A 430 12.94 14.96 -17.73
N ILE A 431 12.41 14.90 -16.50
CA ILE A 431 13.06 15.51 -15.34
C ILE A 431 14.46 14.91 -15.13
N ARG A 432 15.43 15.80 -14.89
CA ARG A 432 16.79 15.49 -14.49
C ARG A 432 17.05 16.13 -13.13
N LEU A 433 17.69 15.37 -12.26
CA LEU A 433 18.00 15.77 -10.89
C LEU A 433 19.52 15.78 -10.70
N ALA A 434 19.99 16.71 -9.88
CA ALA A 434 21.38 16.76 -9.45
C ALA A 434 21.66 15.58 -8.51
N GLU A 435 22.90 15.09 -8.51
CA GLU A 435 23.30 14.10 -7.52
C GLU A 435 23.19 14.66 -6.10
N LYS A 436 22.89 13.77 -5.15
CA LYS A 436 22.76 14.13 -3.74
C LYS A 436 24.05 14.79 -3.26
N THR A 437 23.97 16.08 -2.98
CA THR A 437 25.06 16.79 -2.31
C THR A 437 24.93 16.54 -0.82
N VAL A 438 25.85 15.76 -0.23
CA VAL A 438 25.90 15.61 1.23
C VAL A 438 26.33 16.96 1.80
N VAL A 439 25.44 17.63 2.54
CA VAL A 439 25.80 18.83 3.28
C VAL A 439 26.67 18.39 4.45
N THR A 440 27.99 18.48 4.27
CA THR A 440 29.01 18.19 5.29
C THR A 440 29.41 19.42 6.09
N ALA A 441 28.93 20.61 5.70
CA ALA A 441 29.23 21.85 6.41
C ALA A 441 28.49 21.91 7.74
N ALA A 442 29.20 22.28 8.81
CA ALA A 442 28.60 22.56 10.10
C ALA A 442 27.60 23.72 9.94
N ILE A 443 26.31 23.45 10.21
CA ILE A 443 25.30 24.49 10.23
C ILE A 443 25.48 25.25 11.53
N THR A 444 25.98 26.49 11.43
CA THR A 444 26.02 27.41 12.56
C THR A 444 24.82 28.34 12.46
N PRO A 445 23.88 28.30 13.41
CA PRO A 445 22.75 29.23 13.46
C PRO A 445 23.24 30.70 13.50
N GLN A 446 22.62 31.58 12.72
CA GLN A 446 23.03 32.97 12.52
C GLN A 446 21.86 33.95 12.58
N LYS A 447 22.12 35.14 13.12
CA LYS A 447 21.12 36.20 13.33
C LYS A 447 20.51 36.81 12.06
N ASN A 448 21.26 36.87 10.95
CA ASN A 448 20.87 37.63 9.75
C ASN A 448 20.27 36.75 8.62
N SER A 449 19.99 35.48 8.92
CA SER A 449 19.44 34.53 7.96
C SER A 449 17.95 34.28 8.23
N ASN A 450 17.20 33.75 7.26
CA ASN A 450 15.79 33.42 7.43
C ASN A 450 15.60 32.35 8.52
N ASP A 451 14.91 32.70 9.61
CA ASP A 451 14.70 31.80 10.75
C ASP A 451 14.00 30.49 10.37
N GLN A 452 13.03 30.52 9.45
CA GLN A 452 12.31 29.32 9.02
C GLN A 452 13.25 28.35 8.30
N ASP A 453 14.05 28.87 7.37
CA ASP A 453 15.00 28.06 6.59
C ASP A 453 16.07 27.46 7.51
N GLN A 454 16.55 28.24 8.49
CA GLN A 454 17.49 27.75 9.49
C GLN A 454 16.92 26.63 10.37
N ILE A 455 15.67 26.75 10.81
CA ILE A 455 15.00 25.71 11.61
C ILE A 455 14.85 24.42 10.80
N LEU A 456 14.43 24.50 9.53
CA LEU A 456 14.32 23.33 8.65
C LEU A 456 15.69 22.71 8.35
N GLN A 457 16.73 23.53 8.18
CA GLN A 457 18.10 23.09 8.01
C GLN A 457 18.63 22.36 9.25
N ILE A 458 18.36 22.86 10.46
CA ILE A 458 18.69 22.19 11.72
C ILE A 458 18.01 20.82 11.80
N ALA A 459 16.70 20.76 11.54
CA ALA A 459 15.94 19.51 11.57
C ALA A 459 16.48 18.49 10.55
N SER A 460 16.82 18.94 9.33
CA SER A 460 17.43 18.08 8.31
C SER A 460 18.81 17.59 8.72
N ALA A 461 19.66 18.47 9.26
CA ALA A 461 21.02 18.11 9.69
C ALA A 461 20.99 17.06 10.81
N ILE A 462 20.14 17.24 11.82
CA ILE A 462 19.97 16.26 12.90
C ILE A 462 19.43 14.94 12.35
N HIS A 463 18.45 14.98 11.45
CA HIS A 463 17.92 13.78 10.82
C HIS A 463 18.99 12.98 10.09
N ASP A 464 19.92 13.65 9.41
CA ASP A 464 21.05 13.01 8.71
C ASP A 464 22.17 12.55 9.66
N GLY A 465 22.11 12.92 10.96
CA GLY A 465 23.07 12.57 12.00
C GLY A 465 24.12 13.65 12.28
N ASN A 466 24.00 14.82 11.67
CA ASN A 466 24.89 15.98 11.83
C ASN A 466 24.27 16.97 12.83
N ASN A 467 24.26 16.62 14.12
CA ASN A 467 23.68 17.47 15.15
C ASN A 467 24.61 18.68 15.47
N PRO A 468 24.21 19.93 15.15
CA PRO A 468 25.07 21.10 15.33
C PRO A 468 25.24 21.52 16.80
N PHE A 469 24.48 20.93 17.72
CA PHE A 469 24.49 21.30 19.13
C PHE A 469 25.42 20.44 19.99
N LEU A 470 26.05 19.39 19.45
CA LEU A 470 26.90 18.45 20.20
C LEU A 470 28.11 19.11 20.89
N THR A 471 28.60 20.22 20.34
CA THR A 471 29.75 20.98 20.85
C THR A 471 29.35 22.28 21.53
N THR A 472 28.04 22.55 21.66
CA THR A 472 27.50 23.76 22.28
C THR A 472 27.22 23.55 23.77
N LYS A 473 26.88 24.64 24.48
CA LYS A 473 26.43 24.59 25.88
C LYS A 473 24.94 24.26 26.02
N LEU A 474 24.22 23.93 24.94
CA LEU A 474 22.82 23.56 25.02
C LEU A 474 22.62 22.42 26.02
N THR A 475 21.73 22.63 26.97
CA THR A 475 21.26 21.63 27.95
C THR A 475 19.88 21.13 27.55
N ILE A 476 19.45 20.01 28.12
CA ILE A 476 18.13 19.41 27.81
C ILE A 476 16.94 20.32 28.14
N ASP A 477 17.12 21.25 29.07
CA ASP A 477 16.13 22.26 29.48
C ASP A 477 16.30 23.60 28.72
N GLY A 478 17.28 23.71 27.82
CA GLY A 478 17.55 24.90 27.02
C GLY A 478 18.22 26.05 27.76
N LEU A 479 18.47 25.95 29.06
CA LEU A 479 18.99 27.06 29.89
C LEU A 479 20.49 27.33 29.69
N GLY A 480 21.23 26.38 29.13
CA GLY A 480 22.68 26.50 28.91
C GLY A 480 23.11 27.43 27.77
N MET A 481 22.17 27.96 26.96
CA MET A 481 22.46 28.81 25.79
C MET A 481 22.40 30.33 26.02
N GLU A 482 22.32 30.80 27.27
CA GLU A 482 22.16 32.24 27.55
C GLU A 482 23.29 33.12 26.97
N THR A 483 24.49 32.57 26.79
CA THR A 483 25.63 33.31 26.19
C THR A 483 25.49 33.51 24.67
N GLU A 484 24.78 32.62 23.99
CA GLU A 484 24.58 32.58 22.54
C GLU A 484 23.37 33.42 22.09
N LYS A 485 22.52 33.86 23.04
CA LYS A 485 21.33 34.68 22.81
C LYS A 485 21.58 35.92 21.95
N LYS A 486 22.75 36.54 22.06
CA LYS A 486 23.12 37.74 21.26
C LYS A 486 23.42 37.42 19.80
N SER A 487 23.85 36.19 19.51
CA SER A 487 24.29 35.73 18.19
C SER A 487 23.16 35.16 17.33
N LEU A 488 21.98 34.98 17.91
CA LEU A 488 20.78 34.45 17.24
C LEU A 488 19.67 35.52 17.18
N SER A 489 18.73 35.34 16.25
CA SER A 489 17.48 36.10 16.30
C SER A 489 16.65 35.65 17.53
N PRO A 490 15.79 36.52 18.10
CA PRO A 490 14.93 36.13 19.22
C PRO A 490 14.02 34.94 18.87
N THR A 491 13.53 34.89 17.62
CA THR A 491 12.66 33.82 17.14
C THR A 491 13.40 32.49 17.08
N LEU A 492 14.61 32.47 16.51
CA LEU A 492 15.43 31.26 16.43
C LEU A 492 15.89 30.79 17.82
N TYR A 493 16.34 31.71 18.67
CA TYR A 493 16.72 31.41 20.06
C TYR A 493 15.56 30.75 20.82
N ASN A 494 14.38 31.37 20.78
CA ASN A 494 13.20 30.85 21.49
C ASN A 494 12.77 29.48 20.97
N TRP A 495 12.83 29.24 19.66
CA TRP A 495 12.50 27.92 19.12
C TRP A 495 13.51 26.85 19.55
N ILE A 496 14.82 27.17 19.54
CA ILE A 496 15.88 26.25 19.98
C ILE A 496 15.72 25.90 21.46
N THR A 497 15.57 26.90 22.34
CA THR A 497 15.48 26.65 23.79
C THR A 497 14.18 25.93 24.17
N LYS A 498 13.05 26.30 23.54
CA LYS A 498 11.76 25.60 23.70
C LYS A 498 11.84 24.13 23.30
N ASN A 499 12.53 23.81 22.21
CA ASN A 499 12.61 22.45 21.66
C ASN A 499 13.91 21.72 22.02
N SER A 500 14.64 22.22 23.02
CA SER A 500 15.98 21.78 23.40
C SER A 500 16.11 20.27 23.62
N GLU A 501 15.10 19.61 24.17
CA GLU A 501 15.06 18.15 24.33
C GLU A 501 15.30 17.38 23.01
N SER A 502 14.76 17.88 21.90
CA SER A 502 14.90 17.26 20.57
C SER A 502 16.22 17.55 19.87
N LEU A 503 17.00 18.47 20.43
CA LEU A 503 18.26 18.96 19.88
C LEU A 503 19.46 18.52 20.73
N TYR A 504 19.26 18.36 22.04
CA TYR A 504 20.30 18.02 23.01
C TYR A 504 20.73 16.56 22.87
N LYS A 505 21.98 16.34 22.42
CA LYS A 505 22.60 15.01 22.28
C LYS A 505 21.77 14.01 21.48
N THR A 506 20.91 14.49 20.59
CA THR A 506 20.15 13.63 19.69
C THR A 506 21.01 13.12 18.55
N THR A 507 20.63 11.96 18.04
CA THR A 507 21.32 11.23 16.99
C THR A 507 20.45 11.14 15.74
N LYS A 508 21.01 10.51 14.70
CA LYS A 508 20.36 10.28 13.40
C LYS A 508 18.91 9.81 13.56
N GLY A 509 18.01 10.38 12.75
CA GLY A 509 16.60 10.05 12.74
C GLY A 509 16.26 8.67 12.20
N LEU A 510 14.95 8.43 12.05
CA LEU A 510 14.44 7.24 11.38
C LEU A 510 14.88 7.19 9.91
N PRO A 511 15.08 5.98 9.36
CA PRO A 511 15.18 5.81 7.91
C PRO A 511 13.91 6.27 7.19
N GLU A 512 14.05 6.50 5.89
CA GLU A 512 12.94 6.82 5.00
C GLU A 512 11.82 5.77 5.06
N GLY A 513 10.59 6.22 4.87
CA GLY A 513 9.39 5.38 4.81
C GLY A 513 8.70 5.09 6.13
N HIS A 514 9.40 5.21 7.26
CA HIS A 514 8.79 5.06 8.59
C HIS A 514 7.99 6.29 9.04
N TYR A 515 8.44 7.48 8.66
CA TYR A 515 7.80 8.77 8.92
C TYR A 515 7.98 9.67 7.71
N GLN A 516 6.91 10.37 7.30
CA GLN A 516 6.96 11.35 6.22
C GLN A 516 7.38 12.72 6.78
N GLY A 517 8.67 12.86 7.03
CA GLY A 517 9.28 14.08 7.55
C GLY A 517 10.66 13.81 8.13
N LYS A 518 11.26 14.84 8.74
CA LYS A 518 12.54 14.72 9.44
C LYS A 518 12.32 14.24 10.87
N SER A 519 13.26 13.47 11.40
CA SER A 519 13.16 12.96 12.76
C SER A 519 14.52 12.92 13.44
N ALA A 520 14.54 12.76 14.77
CA ALA A 520 15.74 12.55 15.56
C ALA A 520 15.49 11.48 16.62
N LEU A 521 16.55 10.85 17.12
CA LEU A 521 16.48 9.92 18.24
C LEU A 521 17.23 10.50 19.44
N SER A 522 16.68 10.34 20.65
CA SER A 522 17.43 10.59 21.89
C SER A 522 18.71 9.74 21.96
N ALA A 523 19.65 10.12 22.83
CA ALA A 523 20.93 9.41 22.96
C ALA A 523 20.77 7.91 23.31
N ASP A 524 19.76 7.57 24.12
CA ASP A 524 19.37 6.21 24.47
C ASP A 524 18.44 5.53 23.44
N LYS A 525 18.05 6.28 22.39
CA LYS A 525 17.13 5.89 21.33
C LYS A 525 15.71 5.51 21.78
N GLN A 526 15.31 5.88 23.01
CA GLN A 526 13.96 5.59 23.53
C GLN A 526 12.93 6.65 23.17
N THR A 527 13.37 7.88 22.87
CA THR A 527 12.48 8.96 22.43
C THR A 527 12.75 9.28 20.97
N LEU A 528 11.70 9.14 20.16
CA LEU A 528 11.66 9.56 18.77
C LEU A 528 11.08 10.97 18.69
N PHE A 529 11.83 11.90 18.12
CA PHE A 529 11.36 13.26 17.84
C PHE A 529 10.95 13.37 16.37
N LEU A 530 9.72 13.80 16.11
CA LEU A 530 9.18 14.05 14.78
C LEU A 530 9.13 15.56 14.52
N PHE A 531 9.80 16.02 13.47
CA PHE A 531 9.75 17.41 13.03
C PHE A 531 8.60 17.58 12.04
N VAL A 532 7.47 18.09 12.53
CA VAL A 532 6.21 18.24 11.78
C VAL A 532 6.18 19.63 11.14
N GLU A 533 6.39 19.65 9.82
CA GLU A 533 6.36 20.86 9.01
C GLU A 533 4.92 21.34 8.76
N GLY A 534 4.65 22.60 9.07
CA GLY A 534 3.36 23.22 8.79
C GLY A 534 2.17 22.56 9.48
N LYS A 535 1.00 22.63 8.84
CA LYS A 535 -0.27 22.06 9.32
C LYS A 535 -0.59 20.77 8.57
N PRO A 536 -0.56 19.60 9.23
CA PRO A 536 -1.00 18.34 8.62
C PRO A 536 -2.48 18.40 8.20
N THR A 537 -2.84 17.73 7.11
CA THR A 537 -4.25 17.57 6.68
C THR A 537 -4.98 16.46 7.43
N GLY A 538 -4.26 15.65 8.19
CA GLY A 538 -4.78 14.54 8.98
C GLY A 538 -3.75 14.08 10.03
N PRO A 539 -4.01 12.95 10.74
CA PRO A 539 -3.13 12.47 11.78
C PRO A 539 -1.75 12.09 11.23
N ILE A 540 -0.68 12.32 11.99
CA ILE A 540 0.67 11.95 11.59
C ILE A 540 0.81 10.41 11.62
N ALA A 541 1.26 9.82 10.52
CA ALA A 541 1.45 8.37 10.42
C ALA A 541 2.90 7.99 10.76
N LEU A 542 3.06 7.01 11.66
CA LEU A 542 4.30 6.27 11.88
C LEU A 542 4.12 4.80 11.54
N LYS A 543 5.06 4.26 10.80
CA LYS A 543 5.02 2.89 10.26
C LYS A 543 6.20 2.09 10.77
N GLY A 544 6.01 0.79 10.96
CA GLY A 544 7.11 -0.11 11.28
C GLY A 544 7.66 0.04 12.70
N ILE A 545 6.93 0.66 13.64
CA ILE A 545 7.35 0.80 15.04
C ILE A 545 6.94 -0.48 15.80
N LYS A 546 7.91 -1.30 16.22
CA LYS A 546 7.63 -2.56 16.94
C LYS A 546 7.44 -2.35 18.45
N ASN A 547 8.06 -1.30 19.00
CA ASN A 547 7.97 -0.95 20.41
C ASN A 547 6.53 -0.63 20.83
N LYS A 548 6.24 -0.82 22.13
CA LYS A 548 5.07 -0.19 22.73
C LYS A 548 5.34 1.31 22.88
N ILE A 549 4.35 2.12 22.54
CA ILE A 549 4.39 3.56 22.79
C ILE A 549 3.96 3.79 24.24
N SER A 550 4.86 4.38 25.02
CA SER A 550 4.61 4.74 26.42
C SER A 550 3.88 6.07 26.54
N ARG A 551 4.24 7.06 25.71
CA ARG A 551 3.71 8.42 25.77
C ARG A 551 3.96 9.20 24.48
N ILE A 552 3.02 10.03 24.05
CA ILE A 552 3.25 11.01 22.97
C ILE A 552 2.93 12.42 23.47
N ARG A 553 3.81 13.38 23.16
CA ARG A 553 3.60 14.80 23.53
C ARG A 553 4.21 15.78 22.54
N ILE A 554 3.75 17.02 22.56
CA ILE A 554 4.40 18.14 21.87
C ILE A 554 5.56 18.66 22.75
N VAL A 555 6.75 18.78 22.17
CA VAL A 555 7.96 19.24 22.88
C VAL A 555 7.85 20.74 23.22
N GLY A 556 8.38 21.12 24.38
CA GLY A 556 8.44 22.51 24.84
C GLY A 556 7.15 23.08 25.41
N GLU A 557 6.00 22.47 25.13
CA GLU A 557 4.72 22.84 25.74
C GLU A 557 4.00 21.70 26.48
N GLY A 558 4.28 20.44 26.14
CA GLY A 558 3.91 19.28 26.95
C GLY A 558 2.51 18.69 26.70
N THR A 559 1.74 19.19 25.73
CA THR A 559 0.41 18.64 25.42
C THR A 559 0.49 17.16 25.09
N MET A 560 -0.40 16.40 25.71
CA MET A 560 -0.53 14.96 25.55
C MET A 560 -1.41 14.58 24.38
N MET A 561 -1.01 13.53 23.66
CA MET A 561 -1.77 12.99 22.53
C MET A 561 -1.87 11.48 22.66
N GLU A 562 -3.07 10.96 22.41
CA GLU A 562 -3.33 9.52 22.35
C GLU A 562 -3.27 9.05 20.89
N PRO A 563 -2.40 8.09 20.55
CA PRO A 563 -2.36 7.55 19.20
C PRO A 563 -3.48 6.53 18.97
N GLU A 564 -3.87 6.37 17.71
CA GLU A 564 -4.65 5.23 17.25
C GLU A 564 -3.77 4.29 16.43
N ILE A 565 -3.94 2.97 16.56
CA ILE A 565 -3.16 1.99 15.81
C ILE A 565 -4.08 1.22 14.89
N TYR A 566 -3.91 1.28 13.57
CA TYR A 566 -4.71 0.55 12.58
C TYR A 566 -3.91 -0.57 11.91
N ASN A 567 -4.60 -1.55 11.31
CA ASN A 567 -3.97 -2.67 10.58
C ASN A 567 -3.01 -3.51 11.43
N LYS A 568 -3.20 -3.53 12.75
CA LYS A 568 -2.47 -4.45 13.61
C LYS A 568 -3.26 -5.75 13.70
N LEU A 569 -2.82 -6.75 12.95
CA LEU A 569 -3.31 -8.11 13.14
C LEU A 569 -2.76 -8.66 14.47
N TYR A 570 -3.63 -9.21 15.32
CA TYR A 570 -3.23 -9.62 16.68
C TYR A 570 -2.22 -10.77 16.67
N TRP A 571 -2.26 -11.62 15.65
CA TRP A 571 -1.39 -12.78 15.45
C TRP A 571 -0.08 -12.45 14.73
N SER A 572 -0.03 -11.33 14.01
CA SER A 572 1.13 -10.98 13.19
C SER A 572 2.19 -10.26 14.00
N SER A 573 3.45 -10.55 13.73
CA SER A 573 4.59 -9.75 14.23
C SER A 573 4.69 -8.38 13.54
N VAL A 574 4.04 -8.21 12.39
CA VAL A 574 3.99 -6.94 11.65
C VAL A 574 3.32 -5.88 12.53
N PRO A 575 3.97 -4.74 12.78
CA PRO A 575 3.37 -3.67 13.56
C PRO A 575 2.26 -2.97 12.77
N GLY A 576 1.23 -2.49 13.47
CA GLY A 576 0.23 -1.62 12.87
C GLY A 576 0.79 -0.23 12.56
N ILE A 577 -0.04 0.59 11.93
CA ILE A 577 0.29 1.98 11.65
C ILE A 577 -0.22 2.84 12.80
N VAL A 578 0.68 3.60 13.40
CA VAL A 578 0.36 4.54 14.48
C VAL A 578 -0.04 5.85 13.85
N TYR A 579 -1.24 6.34 14.17
CA TYR A 579 -1.77 7.62 13.77
C TYR A 579 -1.85 8.56 14.97
N ILE A 580 -1.17 9.70 14.89
CA ILE A 580 -1.07 10.68 15.97
C ILE A 580 -1.92 11.90 15.58
N PRO A 581 -3.10 12.11 16.18
CA PRO A 581 -3.90 13.31 15.96
C PRO A 581 -3.22 14.51 16.63
N VAL A 582 -2.77 15.48 15.83
CA VAL A 582 -2.11 16.68 16.34
C VAL A 582 -3.12 17.83 16.42
N PRO A 583 -3.39 18.41 17.60
CA PRO A 583 -4.33 19.52 17.73
C PRO A 583 -3.83 20.76 16.99
N GLU A 584 -4.68 21.32 16.13
CA GLU A 584 -4.31 22.46 15.28
C GLU A 584 -3.91 23.71 16.07
N ASP A 585 -4.60 23.98 17.19
CA ASP A 585 -4.36 25.12 18.07
C ASP A 585 -3.05 25.02 18.87
N ARG A 586 -2.38 23.86 18.81
CA ARG A 586 -1.11 23.59 19.52
C ARG A 586 0.11 23.54 18.59
N LEU A 587 -0.10 23.73 17.27
CA LEU A 587 1.00 23.74 16.31
C LEU A 587 1.94 24.94 16.54
N ASP A 588 3.25 24.70 16.45
CA ASP A 588 4.25 25.74 16.48
C ASP A 588 4.25 26.52 15.16
N LYS A 589 4.36 27.85 15.24
CA LYS A 589 4.35 28.75 14.07
C LYS A 589 5.52 28.53 13.11
N LYS A 590 6.59 27.87 13.55
CA LYS A 590 7.80 27.60 12.74
C LYS A 590 7.92 26.12 12.41
N LEU A 591 7.98 25.27 13.41
CA LEU A 591 8.12 23.82 13.25
C LEU A 591 7.68 23.13 14.54
N THR A 592 6.65 22.30 14.45
CA THR A 592 6.15 21.52 15.59
C THR A 592 7.08 20.33 15.81
N VAL A 593 7.40 20.03 17.08
CA VAL A 593 8.18 18.84 17.42
C VAL A 593 7.36 17.93 18.32
N ILE A 594 7.20 16.67 17.91
CA ILE A 594 6.47 15.65 18.68
C ILE A 594 7.47 14.65 19.23
N ALA A 595 7.42 14.40 20.53
CA ALA A 595 8.20 13.34 21.18
C ALA A 595 7.32 12.11 21.39
N VAL A 596 7.76 10.98 20.85
CA VAL A 596 7.18 9.64 21.02
C VAL A 596 8.13 8.85 21.91
N LEU A 597 7.74 8.66 23.16
CA LEU A 597 8.49 7.84 24.13
C LEU A 597 8.09 6.38 23.94
N LEU A 598 9.08 5.54 23.72
CA LEU A 598 8.96 4.09 23.56
C LEU A 598 9.25 3.37 24.89
N ASP A 599 8.91 2.10 24.97
CA ASP A 599 9.21 1.22 26.12
C ASP A 599 10.67 0.70 26.13
N GLY A 600 11.47 1.09 25.15
CA GLY A 600 12.89 0.76 25.02
C GLY A 600 13.50 1.44 23.79
N PRO A 601 14.76 1.15 23.46
CA PRO A 601 15.38 1.65 22.23
C PRO A 601 14.55 1.30 21.00
N VAL A 602 14.49 2.21 20.03
CA VAL A 602 13.70 2.02 18.81
C VAL A 602 14.05 0.72 18.09
N ASP A 603 13.03 -0.10 17.86
CA ASP A 603 13.03 -1.35 17.11
C ASP A 603 12.07 -1.21 15.93
N LEU A 604 12.61 -1.39 14.72
CA LEU A 604 11.94 -1.11 13.47
C LEU A 604 11.69 -2.40 12.70
N TYR A 605 10.46 -2.57 12.24
CA TYR A 605 10.12 -3.59 11.26
C TYR A 605 10.67 -3.22 9.88
N ARG A 606 11.49 -4.10 9.30
CA ARG A 606 12.17 -3.89 8.00
C ARG A 606 12.29 -5.18 7.19
N GLU A 607 11.26 -6.01 7.17
CA GLU A 607 11.32 -7.25 6.39
C GLU A 607 11.25 -6.98 4.88
N LYS A 608 11.70 -7.99 4.12
CA LYS A 608 11.42 -8.10 2.68
C LYS A 608 9.90 -8.21 2.53
N VAL A 609 9.32 -7.32 1.74
CA VAL A 609 7.87 -7.25 1.49
C VAL A 609 7.36 -8.62 1.03
N GLY A 610 6.38 -9.18 1.73
CA GLY A 610 5.78 -10.49 1.45
C GLY A 610 4.32 -10.55 1.90
N ALA A 611 3.64 -11.65 1.58
CA ALA A 611 2.30 -11.93 2.09
C ALA A 611 2.32 -12.17 3.60
N ILE A 612 1.22 -11.89 4.31
CA ILE A 612 1.05 -12.35 5.69
C ILE A 612 0.52 -13.78 5.60
N GLU A 613 1.41 -14.77 5.75
CA GLU A 613 1.17 -16.15 5.33
C GLU A 613 0.38 -17.01 6.34
N SER A 614 -0.15 -16.44 7.44
CA SER A 614 -0.98 -17.22 8.36
C SER A 614 -1.65 -16.45 9.51
N ASN A 615 -2.87 -16.86 9.89
CA ASN A 615 -3.58 -16.46 11.12
C ASN A 615 -3.24 -17.36 12.34
N LEU A 616 -1.98 -17.82 12.43
CA LEU A 616 -1.48 -18.71 13.50
C LEU A 616 -1.73 -18.15 14.90
#